data_AF-A0A497HM71-F1
#
_entry.id   AF-A0A497HM71-F1
#
_cell.length_a   1.000
_cell.length_b   1.000
_cell.length_c   1.000
_cell.angle_alpha   90.00
_cell.angle_beta   90.00
_cell.angle_gamma   90.00
#
_symmetry.space_group_name_H-M   'P 1'
#
loop_
_entity.id
_entity.type
_entity.pdbx_description
1 polymer ?
#
loop_
_entity_poly.entity_id
_entity_poly.type
_entity_poly.pdbx_seq_one_letter_code
_entity_poly.pdbx_strand_id
1 'polypeptide(L)'
;MRDPIVLDTCVFDDRDFIRRLRGYRGKKVLPAVAFCELLVYLMGKRGRTLEQVKRYLKAADITVEPFRFGEAVKAAEIGIMTGDFKENARDIMIASHAAIAPWKLITFNKKDFSFLGDRVISPQEFRDVSGV
;
A
#
# COMPACT_ATOMS: atom_id res chain seq x y z
N MET A 1 13.86 12.06 2.57
CA MET A 1 13.35 10.75 3.02
C MET A 1 13.60 9.70 1.93
N ARG A 2 14.06 8.49 2.28
CA ARG A 2 14.24 7.37 1.32
C ARG A 2 13.64 6.06 1.83
N ASP A 3 12.85 6.14 2.89
CA ASP A 3 12.26 4.99 3.55
C ASP A 3 11.37 4.21 2.57
N PRO A 4 11.36 2.88 2.64
CA PRO A 4 10.49 2.10 1.78
C PRO A 4 9.02 2.36 2.16
N ILE A 5 8.15 2.45 1.16
CA ILE A 5 6.72 2.70 1.35
C ILE A 5 5.90 1.54 0.83
N VAL A 6 4.85 1.19 1.57
CA VAL A 6 3.77 0.29 1.16
C VAL A 6 2.58 1.13 0.76
N LEU A 7 1.97 0.81 -0.36
CA LEU A 7 0.80 1.50 -0.89
C LEU A 7 -0.46 0.65 -0.66
N ASP A 8 -1.45 1.24 -0.01
CA ASP A 8 -2.81 0.72 0.03
C ASP A 8 -3.53 0.98 -1.32
N THR A 9 -4.56 0.21 -1.65
CA THR A 9 -5.33 0.35 -2.89
C THR A 9 -6.00 1.71 -3.00
N CYS A 10 -6.48 2.28 -1.89
CA CYS A 10 -7.21 3.56 -1.90
C CYS A 10 -6.36 4.74 -2.40
N VAL A 11 -5.03 4.68 -2.29
CA VAL A 11 -4.15 5.78 -2.71
C VAL A 11 -4.15 5.98 -4.23
N PHE A 12 -4.60 4.99 -5.00
CA PHE A 12 -4.67 5.06 -6.46
C PHE A 12 -5.83 5.92 -6.97
N ASP A 13 -6.76 6.33 -6.11
CA ASP A 13 -7.76 7.34 -6.46
C ASP A 13 -7.15 8.74 -6.57
N ASP A 14 -6.02 9.01 -5.91
CA ASP A 14 -5.24 10.25 -6.06
C ASP A 14 -4.17 10.09 -7.15
N ARG A 15 -4.57 10.40 -8.40
CA ARG A 15 -3.67 10.31 -9.56
C ARG A 15 -2.49 11.27 -9.48
N ASP A 16 -2.66 12.41 -8.80
CA ASP A 16 -1.57 13.39 -8.67
C ASP A 16 -0.49 12.84 -7.75
N PHE A 17 -0.88 12.24 -6.62
CA PHE A 17 0.01 11.49 -5.75
C PHE A 17 0.81 10.42 -6.51
N ILE A 18 0.13 9.53 -7.23
CA ILE A 18 0.81 8.44 -7.96
C ILE A 18 1.76 8.98 -9.03
N ARG A 19 1.38 10.05 -9.73
CA ARG A 19 2.25 10.71 -10.72
C ARG A 19 3.51 11.27 -10.07
N ARG A 20 3.35 11.93 -8.92
CA ARG A 20 4.44 12.52 -8.15
C ARG A 20 5.39 11.45 -7.60
N LEU A 21 4.88 10.29 -7.19
CA LEU A 21 5.70 9.18 -6.70
C LEU A 21 6.86 8.82 -7.63
N ARG A 22 6.80 9.11 -8.93
CA ARG A 22 7.94 8.97 -9.85
C ARG A 22 9.22 9.70 -9.38
N GLY A 23 9.10 10.83 -8.70
CA GLY A 23 10.22 11.59 -8.14
C GLY A 23 10.76 11.03 -6.82
N TYR A 24 10.01 10.15 -6.15
CA TYR A 24 10.43 9.51 -4.92
C TYR A 24 11.50 8.45 -5.19
N ARG A 25 12.60 8.47 -4.41
CA ARG A 25 13.74 7.55 -4.58
C ARG A 25 13.71 6.34 -3.64
N GLY A 26 12.82 6.32 -2.66
CA GLY A 26 12.63 5.14 -1.81
C GLY A 26 11.88 4.04 -2.56
N LYS A 27 12.01 2.81 -2.07
CA LYS A 27 11.29 1.66 -2.62
C LYS A 27 9.79 1.87 -2.47
N LYS A 28 9.02 1.54 -3.52
CA LYS A 28 7.55 1.67 -3.54
C LYS A 28 6.95 0.31 -3.79
N VAL A 29 6.20 -0.19 -2.84
CA VAL A 29 5.60 -1.52 -2.90
C VAL A 29 4.10 -1.43 -2.91
N LEU A 30 3.50 -2.22 -3.79
CA LEU A 30 2.09 -2.55 -3.75
C LEU A 30 1.96 -4.04 -3.36
N PRO A 31 1.44 -4.38 -2.18
CA PRO A 31 1.18 -5.77 -1.81
C PRO A 31 0.30 -6.46 -2.87
N ALA A 32 0.55 -7.74 -3.16
CA ALA A 32 -0.21 -8.49 -4.17
C ALA A 32 -1.72 -8.53 -3.87
N VAL A 33 -2.09 -8.49 -2.59
CA VAL A 33 -3.48 -8.39 -2.14
C VAL A 33 -4.11 -7.05 -2.58
N ALA A 34 -3.43 -5.94 -2.33
CA ALA A 34 -3.86 -4.60 -2.80
C ALA A 34 -3.82 -4.50 -4.33
N PHE A 35 -2.84 -5.13 -4.99
CA PHE A 35 -2.80 -5.21 -6.45
C PHE A 35 -4.02 -5.95 -7.01
N CYS A 36 -4.45 -7.05 -6.38
CA CYS A 36 -5.68 -7.76 -6.76
C CYS A 36 -6.90 -6.83 -6.72
N GLU A 37 -7.07 -6.08 -5.64
CA GLU A 37 -8.15 -5.09 -5.54
C GLU A 37 -8.05 -4.00 -6.60
N LEU A 38 -6.85 -3.50 -6.87
CA LEU A 38 -6.61 -2.51 -7.90
C LEU A 38 -7.02 -3.04 -9.28
N LEU A 39 -6.77 -4.32 -9.57
CA LEU A 39 -7.23 -4.97 -10.80
C LEU A 39 -8.75 -5.08 -10.82
N VAL A 40 -9.39 -5.52 -9.74
CA VAL A 40 -10.86 -5.59 -9.64
C VAL A 40 -11.49 -4.21 -9.91
N TYR A 41 -10.91 -3.15 -9.33
CA TYR A 41 -11.37 -1.79 -9.53
C TYR A 41 -11.11 -1.27 -10.96
N LEU A 42 -9.86 -1.30 -11.43
CA LEU A 42 -9.50 -0.68 -12.70
C LEU A 42 -9.95 -1.50 -13.91
N MET A 43 -9.85 -2.83 -13.85
CA MET A 43 -10.32 -3.68 -14.95
C MET A 43 -11.84 -3.81 -14.92
N GLY A 44 -12.40 -4.15 -13.75
CA GLY A 44 -13.83 -4.39 -13.61
C GLY A 44 -14.69 -3.12 -13.71
N LYS A 45 -14.30 -2.03 -13.05
CA LYS A 45 -15.11 -0.79 -13.03
C LYS A 45 -14.66 0.27 -14.03
N ARG A 46 -13.41 0.24 -14.49
CA ARG A 46 -12.85 1.28 -15.38
C ARG A 46 -12.42 0.75 -16.76
N GLY A 47 -12.68 -0.53 -17.06
CA GLY A 47 -12.41 -1.14 -18.36
C GLY A 47 -10.93 -1.15 -18.77
N ARG A 48 -10.02 -1.09 -17.80
CA ARG A 48 -8.57 -1.14 -18.08
C ARG A 48 -8.13 -2.57 -18.38
N THR A 49 -7.11 -2.72 -19.21
CA THR A 49 -6.44 -4.02 -19.40
C THR A 49 -5.33 -4.21 -18.37
N LEU A 50 -4.94 -5.47 -18.12
CA LEU A 50 -3.81 -5.78 -17.25
C LEU A 50 -2.53 -5.05 -17.68
N GLU A 51 -2.23 -5.01 -18.98
CA GLU A 51 -1.10 -4.28 -19.54
C GLU A 51 -1.14 -2.77 -19.25
N GLN A 52 -2.34 -2.15 -19.27
CA GLN A 52 -2.48 -0.73 -18.90
C GLN A 52 -2.17 -0.51 -17.41
N VAL A 53 -2.64 -1.39 -16.53
CA VAL A 53 -2.35 -1.32 -15.09
C VAL A 53 -0.85 -1.53 -14.83
N LYS A 54 -0.24 -2.55 -15.44
CA LYS A 54 1.21 -2.80 -15.33
C LYS A 54 2.03 -1.60 -15.80
N ARG A 55 1.67 -0.98 -16.93
CA ARG A 55 2.34 0.25 -17.43
C ARG A 55 2.19 1.41 -16.45
N TYR A 56 1.01 1.57 -15.85
CA TYR A 56 0.75 2.60 -14.86
C TYR A 56 1.64 2.45 -13.62
N LEU A 57 1.73 1.24 -13.06
CA LEU A 57 2.62 0.96 -11.92
C LEU A 57 4.10 1.16 -12.29
N LYS A 58 4.51 0.68 -13.46
CA LYS A 58 5.89 0.83 -13.97
C LYS A 58 6.28 2.31 -14.13
N ALA A 59 5.36 3.17 -14.59
CA ALA A 59 5.63 4.60 -14.76
C ALA A 59 5.90 5.33 -13.44
N ALA A 60 5.36 4.82 -12.33
CA ALA A 60 5.59 5.33 -10.97
C ALA A 60 6.73 4.58 -10.23
N ASP A 61 7.37 3.60 -10.88
CA ASP A 61 8.38 2.72 -10.28
C ASP A 61 7.85 1.97 -9.04
N ILE A 62 6.61 1.47 -9.14
CA ILE A 62 5.95 0.67 -8.09
C ILE A 62 6.15 -0.81 -8.40
N THR A 63 6.65 -1.55 -7.42
CA THR A 63 6.83 -3.01 -7.50
C THR A 63 5.68 -3.72 -6.79
N VAL A 64 5.12 -4.76 -7.40
CA VAL A 64 4.15 -5.63 -6.73
C VAL A 64 4.89 -6.71 -5.95
N GLU A 65 4.61 -6.86 -4.65
CA GLU A 65 5.24 -7.88 -3.81
C GLU A 65 4.26 -8.99 -3.40
N PRO A 66 4.67 -10.27 -3.44
CA PRO A 66 3.82 -11.38 -3.04
C PRO A 66 3.66 -11.43 -1.51
N PHE A 67 2.54 -11.99 -1.04
CA PHE A 67 2.35 -12.31 0.37
C PHE A 67 3.11 -13.60 0.71
N ARG A 68 4.20 -13.51 1.47
CA ARG A 68 5.06 -14.66 1.80
C ARG A 68 4.86 -15.08 3.25
N PHE A 69 5.65 -16.08 3.67
CA PHE A 69 5.61 -16.61 5.02
C PHE A 69 5.84 -15.54 6.10
N GLY A 70 6.76 -14.60 5.88
CA GLY A 70 7.02 -13.50 6.82
C GLY A 70 5.80 -12.59 7.00
N GLU A 71 5.18 -12.19 5.91
CA GLU A 71 3.95 -11.38 5.92
C GLU A 71 2.79 -12.15 6.55
N ALA A 72 2.69 -13.46 6.34
CA ALA A 72 1.67 -14.30 6.98
C ALA A 72 1.82 -14.35 8.50
N VAL A 73 3.05 -14.52 9.01
CA VAL A 73 3.33 -14.48 10.45
C VAL A 73 2.98 -13.11 11.02
N LYS A 74 3.36 -12.01 10.35
CA LYS A 74 3.02 -10.65 10.80
C LYS A 74 1.53 -10.35 10.75
N ALA A 75 0.83 -10.81 9.72
CA ALA A 75 -0.62 -10.69 9.63
C ALA A 75 -1.32 -11.42 10.79
N ALA A 76 -0.84 -12.61 11.16
CA ALA A 76 -1.37 -13.34 12.31
C ALA A 76 -1.11 -12.60 13.63
N GLU A 77 0.11 -12.09 13.85
CA GLU A 77 0.43 -11.27 15.03
C GLU A 77 -0.48 -10.05 15.15
N ILE A 78 -0.67 -9.31 14.05
CA ILE A 78 -1.57 -8.15 13.99
C ILE A 78 -3.00 -8.59 14.30
N GLY A 79 -3.51 -9.62 13.64
CA GLY A 79 -4.88 -10.10 13.82
C GLY A 79 -5.18 -10.62 15.23
N ILE A 80 -4.20 -11.21 15.92
CA ILE A 80 -4.31 -11.60 17.32
C ILE A 80 -4.40 -10.36 18.21
N MET A 81 -3.58 -9.33 17.93
CA MET A 81 -3.55 -8.08 18.71
C MET A 81 -4.82 -7.25 18.53
N THR A 82 -5.37 -7.17 17.31
CA THR A 82 -6.56 -6.36 17.00
C THR A 82 -7.88 -7.10 17.29
N GLY A 83 -7.87 -8.44 17.27
CA GLY A 83 -9.03 -9.28 17.58
C GLY A 83 -10.09 -9.33 16.48
N ASP A 84 -9.82 -8.76 15.30
CA ASP A 84 -10.78 -8.54 14.21
C ASP A 84 -10.30 -9.10 12.86
N PHE A 85 -9.41 -10.10 12.88
CA PHE A 85 -8.78 -10.65 11.67
C PHE A 85 -9.78 -10.97 10.56
N LYS A 86 -10.93 -11.53 10.89
CA LYS A 86 -11.93 -11.91 9.88
C LYS A 86 -12.50 -10.70 9.12
N GLU A 87 -12.76 -9.61 9.83
CA GLU A 87 -13.40 -8.42 9.25
C GLU A 87 -12.38 -7.57 8.48
N ASN A 88 -11.12 -7.57 8.93
CA ASN A 88 -10.05 -6.73 8.40
C ASN A 88 -8.89 -7.52 7.76
N ALA A 89 -9.11 -8.79 7.37
CA ALA A 89 -8.08 -9.71 6.90
C ALA A 89 -7.20 -9.09 5.82
N ARG A 90 -7.82 -8.42 4.85
CA ARG A 90 -7.14 -7.75 3.75
C ARG A 90 -6.22 -6.63 4.25
N ASP A 91 -6.75 -5.72 5.06
CA ASP A 91 -6.00 -4.56 5.53
C ASP A 91 -4.86 -5.02 6.43
N ILE A 92 -5.08 -6.06 7.23
CA ILE A 92 -4.03 -6.75 7.99
C ILE A 92 -2.94 -7.34 7.08
N MET A 93 -3.32 -7.98 5.97
CA MET A 93 -2.35 -8.50 4.99
C MET A 93 -1.56 -7.39 4.29
N ILE A 94 -2.18 -6.25 4.00
CA ILE A 94 -1.49 -5.06 3.45
C ILE A 94 -0.51 -4.51 4.50
N ALA A 95 -0.98 -4.30 5.73
CA ALA A 95 -0.21 -3.78 6.84
C ALA A 95 1.00 -4.65 7.18
N SER A 96 0.89 -5.97 7.00
CA SER A 96 1.98 -6.92 7.26
C SER A 96 3.24 -6.65 6.43
N HIS A 97 3.11 -6.05 5.23
CA HIS A 97 4.25 -5.62 4.41
C HIS A 97 4.96 -4.39 5.00
N ALA A 98 4.26 -3.60 5.82
CA ALA A 98 4.80 -2.45 6.53
C ALA A 98 5.14 -2.75 8.00
N ALA A 99 5.03 -4.01 8.45
CA ALA A 99 5.11 -4.34 9.86
C ALA A 99 6.47 -4.03 10.49
N ILE A 100 7.56 -4.09 9.70
CA ILE A 100 8.93 -3.87 10.18
C ILE A 100 9.42 -2.47 9.80
N ALA A 101 10.03 -1.74 10.74
CA ALA A 101 10.68 -0.47 10.43
C ALA A 101 11.82 -0.67 9.41
N PRO A 102 12.11 0.29 8.52
CA PRO A 102 11.59 1.66 8.46
C PRO A 102 10.36 1.85 7.53
N TRP A 103 9.62 0.77 7.22
CA TRP A 103 8.51 0.85 6.27
C TRP A 103 7.37 1.75 6.74
N LYS A 104 6.81 2.54 5.82
CA LYS A 104 5.63 3.37 6.03
C LYS A 104 4.49 2.90 5.15
N LEU A 105 3.28 2.86 5.69
CA LEU A 105 2.06 2.58 4.94
C LEU A 105 1.42 3.89 4.50
N ILE A 106 1.19 4.03 3.19
CA ILE A 106 0.44 5.15 2.62
C ILE A 106 -1.01 4.73 2.41
N THR A 107 -1.95 5.44 3.03
CA THR A 107 -3.39 5.16 2.93
C THR A 107 -4.22 6.39 3.25
N PHE A 108 -5.43 6.50 2.69
CA PHE A 108 -6.44 7.45 3.15
C PHE A 108 -7.16 6.97 4.43
N ASN A 109 -7.11 5.67 4.72
CA ASN A 109 -7.87 5.03 5.79
C ASN A 109 -7.02 4.82 7.05
N LYS A 110 -6.38 5.88 7.55
CA LYS A 110 -5.37 5.77 8.64
C LYS A 110 -5.87 5.02 9.89
N LYS A 111 -7.17 5.12 10.20
CA LYS A 111 -7.79 4.49 11.38
C LYS A 111 -7.68 2.96 11.35
N ASP A 112 -7.83 2.37 10.17
CA ASP A 112 -7.83 0.91 9.96
C ASP A 112 -6.43 0.30 10.18
N PHE A 113 -5.41 1.16 10.25
CA PHE A 113 -4.02 0.79 10.42
C PHE A 113 -3.38 1.40 11.68
N SER A 114 -4.18 1.93 12.61
CA SER A 114 -3.71 2.67 13.79
C SER A 114 -2.63 1.94 14.61
N PHE A 115 -2.64 0.61 14.61
CA PHE A 115 -1.63 -0.22 15.26
C PHE A 115 -0.20 -0.09 14.70
N LEU A 116 -0.02 0.47 13.49
CA LEU A 116 1.30 0.79 12.94
C LEU A 116 1.85 2.14 13.45
N GLY A 117 1.05 2.92 14.20
CA GLY A 117 1.43 4.21 14.78
C GLY A 117 1.81 5.25 13.73
N ASP A 118 2.88 6.02 13.99
CA ASP A 118 3.38 7.10 13.12
C ASP A 118 3.89 6.64 11.74
N ARG A 119 3.89 5.33 11.48
CA ARG A 119 4.24 4.75 10.19
C ARG A 119 3.08 4.75 9.20
N VAL A 120 1.88 5.11 9.63
CA VAL A 120 0.72 5.30 8.74
C VAL A 120 0.58 6.75 8.39
N ILE A 121 0.67 7.05 7.10
CA ILE A 121 0.61 8.42 6.59
C ILE A 121 -0.33 8.50 5.40
N SER A 122 -1.02 9.63 5.29
CA SER A 122 -1.83 9.94 4.13
C SER A 122 -0.95 10.35 2.94
N PRO A 123 -1.46 10.24 1.71
CA PRO A 123 -0.83 10.83 0.54
C PRO A 123 -0.44 12.30 0.75
N GLN A 124 -1.33 13.10 1.36
CA GLN A 124 -1.06 14.51 1.61
C GLN A 124 0.12 14.72 2.58
N GLU A 125 0.08 14.06 3.74
CA GLU A 125 1.17 14.14 4.71
C GLU A 125 2.49 13.67 4.09
N PHE A 126 2.47 12.62 3.26
CA PHE A 126 3.66 12.14 2.58
C PHE A 126 4.23 13.20 1.64
N ARG A 127 3.41 13.89 0.84
CA ARG A 127 3.87 14.97 -0.05
C ARG A 127 4.60 16.06 0.74
N ASP A 128 4.00 16.48 1.86
CA ASP A 128 4.53 17.57 2.69
C ASP A 128 5.93 17.26 3.26
N VAL A 129 6.19 15.99 3.63
CA VAL A 129 7.47 15.59 4.22
C VAL A 129 8.50 15.06 3.22
N SER A 130 8.06 14.65 2.03
CA SER A 130 8.94 14.05 1.01
C SER A 130 9.31 15.01 -0.11
N GLY A 131 8.56 16.11 -0.28
CA GLY A 131 8.70 17.04 -1.41
C GLY A 131 8.23 16.42 -2.74
N VAL A 132 7.48 15.33 -2.67
CA VAL A 132 6.95 14.58 -3.81
C VAL A 132 5.60 15.17 -4.21
#